data_AF-A0A9E3E2Y7-F1
#
_entry.id   AF-A0A9E3E2Y7-F1
#
_cell.length_a   1.000
_cell.length_b   1.000
_cell.length_c   1.000
_cell.angle_alpha   90.00
_cell.angle_beta   90.00
_cell.angle_gamma   90.00
#
_symmetry.space_group_name_H-M   'P 1'
#
loop_
_entity.id
_entity.type
_entity.pdbx_description
1 polymer ?
#
loop_
_entity_poly.entity_id
_entity_poly.type
_entity_poly.pdbx_seq_one_letter_code
_entity_poly.pdbx_strand_id
1 'polypeptide(L)' 'MIKRVVAQNGNRKVVAMDSISYVDAGDAGHIVISGSHGGASSAEYANRQKLAAVFFNDAGVGKDGA' A
#
# COMPACT_ATOMS: atom_id res chain seq x y z
N MET A 1 -11.94 -7.00 -6.33
CA MET A 1 -11.23 -5.72 -6.23
C MET A 1 -11.93 -4.90 -5.15
N ILE A 2 -11.40 -4.96 -3.94
CA ILE A 2 -11.78 -4.07 -2.85
C ILE A 2 -10.70 -2.99 -2.78
N LYS A 3 -11.13 -1.72 -2.87
CA LYS A 3 -10.34 -0.53 -2.57
C LYS A 3 -11.25 0.42 -1.80
N ARG A 4 -10.91 0.73 -0.56
CA ARG A 4 -11.79 1.48 0.34
C ARG A 4 -11.00 2.41 1.24
N VAL A 5 -11.50 3.63 1.41
CA VAL A 5 -11.02 4.51 2.47
C VAL A 5 -11.55 3.99 3.81
N VAL A 6 -10.65 3.60 4.70
CA VAL A 6 -10.98 3.03 6.02
C VAL A 6 -10.76 4.00 7.16
N ALA A 7 -9.95 5.04 6.95
CA ALA A 7 -9.78 6.14 7.90
C ALA A 7 -9.35 7.42 7.16
N GLN A 8 -9.50 8.56 7.82
CA GLN A 8 -9.03 9.86 7.34
C GLN A 8 -8.51 10.70 8.51
N ASN A 9 -7.36 11.34 8.33
CA ASN A 9 -6.80 12.32 9.27
C ASN A 9 -6.35 13.56 8.49
N GLY A 10 -7.05 14.68 8.68
CA GLY A 10 -6.90 15.88 7.87
C GLY A 10 -7.03 15.58 6.38
N ASN A 11 -6.00 15.93 5.61
CA ASN A 11 -5.96 15.70 4.15
C ASN A 11 -5.40 14.32 3.75
N ARG A 12 -5.08 13.44 4.71
CA ARG A 12 -4.57 12.09 4.42
C ARG A 12 -5.65 11.04 4.63
N LYS A 13 -5.85 10.20 3.62
CA LYS A 13 -6.69 8.99 3.68
C LYS A 13 -5.82 7.79 4.03
N VAL A 14 -6.44 6.80 4.67
CA VAL A 14 -5.93 5.42 4.78
C VAL A 14 -6.79 4.57 3.85
N VAL A 15 -6.17 4.02 2.82
CA VAL A 15 -6.84 3.23 1.78
C VAL A 15 -6.46 1.76 1.95
N ALA A 16 -7.44 0.93 2.27
CA ALA A 16 -7.27 -0.52 2.28
C ALA A 16 -7.58 -1.09 0.90
N MET A 17 -6.74 -1.99 0.41
CA MET A 17 -6.94 -2.68 -0.87
C MET A 17 -6.45 -4.13 -0.85
N ASP A 18 -7.04 -4.99 -1.68
CA ASP A 18 -6.61 -6.39 -1.76
C ASP A 18 -5.17 -6.49 -2.27
N SER A 19 -4.79 -5.76 -3.32
CA SER A 19 -3.46 -5.86 -3.92
C SER A 19 -2.85 -4.47 -4.16
N ILE A 20 -1.54 -4.33 -3.94
CA ILE A 20 -0.80 -3.09 -4.21
C ILE A 20 -0.80 -2.74 -5.70
N SER A 21 -1.02 -3.73 -6.58
CA SER A 21 -1.18 -3.48 -8.01
C SER A 21 -2.40 -2.63 -8.37
N TYR A 22 -3.30 -2.38 -7.41
CA TYR A 22 -4.47 -1.50 -7.58
C TYR A 22 -4.22 -0.04 -7.16
N VAL A 23 -2.98 0.28 -6.77
CA VAL A 23 -2.58 1.65 -6.52
C VAL A 23 -2.66 2.48 -7.81
N ASP A 24 -3.17 3.70 -7.70
CA ASP A 24 -3.27 4.64 -8.81
C ASP A 24 -2.89 6.07 -8.36
N ALA A 25 -2.95 7.02 -9.30
CA ALA A 25 -2.56 8.41 -9.05
C ALA A 25 -3.41 9.10 -7.96
N GLY A 26 -4.61 8.60 -7.67
CA GLY A 26 -5.49 9.10 -6.62
C GLY A 26 -5.05 8.72 -5.21
N ASP A 27 -4.11 7.77 -5.06
CA ASP A 27 -3.55 7.38 -3.76
C ASP A 27 -2.30 8.19 -3.38
N ALA A 28 -1.82 9.06 -4.27
CA ALA A 28 -0.61 9.84 -4.04
C ALA A 28 -0.70 10.67 -2.75
N GLY A 29 0.34 10.61 -1.92
CA GLY A 29 0.38 11.31 -0.62
C GLY A 29 -0.53 10.71 0.47
N HIS A 30 -1.22 9.60 0.21
CA HIS A 30 -2.04 8.88 1.18
C HIS A 30 -1.32 7.63 1.73
N ILE A 31 -1.91 7.02 2.75
CA ILE A 31 -1.43 5.77 3.36
C ILE A 31 -2.18 4.61 2.72
N VAL A 32 -1.46 3.58 2.27
CA VAL A 32 -2.03 2.36 1.72
C VAL A 32 -1.81 1.19 2.66
N ILE A 33 -2.84 0.39 2.88
CA ILE A 33 -2.76 -0.92 3.52
C ILE A 33 -3.16 -1.96 2.46
N SER A 34 -2.26 -2.87 2.13
CA SER A 34 -2.47 -3.87 1.08
C SER A 34 -2.35 -5.29 1.61
N GLY A 35 -3.30 -6.16 1.23
CA GLY A 35 -3.18 -7.61 1.42
C GLY A 35 -2.33 -8.28 0.33
N SER A 36 -1.05 -7.93 0.25
CA SER A 36 -0.15 -8.40 -0.80
C SER A 36 1.21 -8.78 -0.24
N HIS A 37 1.98 -9.59 -0.98
CA HIS A 37 3.37 -9.89 -0.65
C HIS A 37 4.19 -8.59 -0.55
N GLY A 38 5.16 -8.51 0.37
CA GLY A 38 5.97 -7.29 0.60
C GLY A 38 7.30 -7.24 -0.15
N GLY A 39 7.49 -8.08 -1.17
CA GLY A 39 8.76 -8.22 -1.90
C GLY A 39 9.07 -7.08 -2.89
N ALA A 40 10.18 -7.23 -3.62
CA ALA A 40 10.68 -6.23 -4.56
C ALA A 40 9.66 -5.86 -5.68
N SER A 41 8.89 -6.82 -6.18
CA SER A 41 7.84 -6.58 -7.17
C SER A 41 6.74 -5.66 -6.63
N SER A 42 6.33 -5.87 -5.37
CA SER A 42 5.34 -5.03 -4.70
C SER A 42 5.85 -3.62 -4.40
N ALA A 43 7.13 -3.50 -4.07
CA ALA A 43 7.79 -2.21 -3.90
C ALA A 43 7.78 -1.40 -5.21
N GLU A 44 7.89 -2.06 -6.38
CA GLU A 44 7.80 -1.38 -7.67
C GLU A 44 6.44 -0.72 -7.87
N TYR A 45 5.33 -1.41 -7.54
CA TYR A 45 3.99 -0.82 -7.59
C TYR A 45 3.84 0.36 -6.63
N ALA A 46 4.29 0.20 -5.37
CA ALA A 46 4.21 1.26 -4.37
C ALA A 46 5.03 2.51 -4.76
N ASN A 47 6.19 2.32 -5.41
CA ASN A 47 7.08 3.41 -5.80
C ASN A 47 6.52 4.25 -6.96
N ARG A 48 5.57 3.74 -7.74
CA ARG A 48 4.97 4.45 -8.88
C ARG A 48 4.11 5.66 -8.49
N GLN A 49 3.49 5.64 -7.30
CA GLN A 49 2.43 6.61 -6.94
C GLN A 49 2.79 7.58 -5.82
N LYS A 50 4.06 7.68 -5.40
CA LYS A 50 4.52 8.61 -4.33
C LYS A 50 3.60 8.59 -3.10
N LEU A 51 3.35 7.39 -2.57
CA LEU A 51 2.55 7.19 -1.37
C LEU A 51 3.24 7.82 -0.14
N ALA A 52 2.46 8.23 0.86
CA ALA A 52 3.04 8.69 2.13
C ALA A 52 3.60 7.53 2.96
N ALA A 53 2.92 6.38 2.92
CA ALA A 53 3.38 5.12 3.49
C ALA A 53 2.59 3.96 2.84
N VAL A 54 3.18 2.77 2.84
CA VAL A 54 2.52 1.53 2.46
C VAL A 54 2.78 0.45 3.50
N PHE A 55 1.74 -0.29 3.87
CA PHE A 55 1.81 -1.45 4.75
C PHE A 55 1.37 -2.69 3.96
N PHE A 56 2.16 -3.75 4.04
CA PHE A 56 1.85 -5.03 3.41
C PHE A 56 1.46 -6.03 4.49
N ASN A 57 0.23 -6.52 4.43
CA ASN A 57 -0.25 -7.62 5.25
C ASN A 57 -0.06 -8.93 4.47
N ASP A 58 0.38 -10.00 5.14
CA ASP A 58 0.75 -11.29 4.51
C ASP A 58 2.01 -11.22 3.62
N ALA A 59 3.02 -10.47 4.06
CA ALA A 59 4.25 -10.24 3.29
C ALA A 59 5.29 -11.38 3.36
N GLY A 60 5.08 -12.39 4.20
CA GLY A 60 6.13 -13.35 4.58
C GLY A 60 7.19 -12.73 5.50
N VAL A 61 8.37 -13.36 5.57
CA VAL A 61 9.53 -12.84 6.31
C VAL A 61 10.25 -11.81 5.44
N GLY A 62 10.65 -10.69 6.05
CA GLY A 62 11.40 -9.63 5.39
C GLY A 62 12.79 -10.06 4.94
N LYS A 63 13.41 -9.22 4.09
CA LYS A 63 14.79 -9.44 3.66
C LYS A 63 15.69 -9.58 4.89
N ASP A 64 16.56 -10.59 4.86
CA ASP A 64 17.52 -10.88 5.94
C ASP A 64 16.88 -11.21 7.31
N GLY A 65 15.63 -11.66 7.34
CA GLY A 65 14.94 -12.08 8.57
C GLY A 65 14.22 -10.95 9.31
N ALA A 66 13.98 -9.83 8.64
CA ALA A 66 13.18 -8.72 9.15
C ALA A 66 11.69 -9.05 9.32
#